data_AF-A0A258LYJ4-F1
#
_entry.id   AF-A0A258LYJ4-F1
#
_cell.length_a   1.000
_cell.length_b   1.000
_cell.length_c   1.000
_cell.angle_alpha   90.00
_cell.angle_beta   90.00
_cell.angle_gamma   90.00
#
_symmetry.space_group_name_H-M   'P 1'
#
loop_
_entity.id
_entity.type
_entity.pdbx_description
1 polymer ?
#
loop_
_entity_poly.entity_id
_entity_poly.type
_entity_poly.pdbx_seq_one_letter_code
_entity_poly.pdbx_strand_id
1 'polypeptide(L)'
;MNTTPPSVDLQLDGSIARITFNNPAARNALSWPMYEELKRICDDIANRPEIRVAIFRGAGDKAFVSGSDIQQFVDLQENEAYEVAVDAIFHSLQHLPIPTIALIEGLAVGSGLLIATACDFRISTLDARFGIPVAKTLGNCLSPSNLSWIANHLGV
;
A
#
# COMPACT_ATOMS: atom_id res chain seq x y z
N MET A 1 2.80 22.40 -16.34
CA MET A 1 2.78 22.03 -14.91
C MET A 1 3.70 20.83 -14.79
N ASN A 2 4.82 20.94 -14.08
CA ASN A 2 5.73 19.81 -13.87
C ASN A 2 5.02 18.83 -12.93
N THR A 3 4.31 17.86 -13.48
CA THR A 3 3.78 16.75 -12.68
C THR A 3 4.95 15.84 -12.36
N THR A 4 5.40 15.87 -11.10
CA THR A 4 6.33 14.88 -10.56
C THR A 4 5.77 13.49 -10.90
N PRO A 5 6.60 12.56 -11.42
CA PRO A 5 6.14 11.21 -11.69
C PRO A 5 5.61 10.54 -10.41
N PRO A 6 4.65 9.61 -10.50
CA PRO A 6 4.18 8.84 -9.36
C PRO A 6 5.34 8.21 -8.58
N SER A 7 5.37 8.40 -7.27
CA SER A 7 6.47 7.92 -6.40
C SER A 7 5.97 7.42 -5.04
N VAL A 8 6.83 6.69 -4.34
CA VAL A 8 6.69 6.43 -2.90
C VAL A 8 7.85 7.10 -2.21
N ASP A 9 7.57 8.19 -1.49
CA ASP A 9 8.61 9.04 -0.90
C ASP A 9 8.91 8.57 0.52
N LEU A 10 10.20 8.38 0.85
CA LEU A 10 10.68 8.10 2.22
C LEU A 10 11.36 9.35 2.80
N GLN A 11 10.86 9.83 3.94
CA GLN A 11 11.49 10.85 4.75
C GLN A 11 11.83 10.30 6.13
N LEU A 12 13.08 10.45 6.57
CA LEU A 12 13.52 10.06 7.91
C LEU A 12 13.58 11.30 8.81
N ASP A 13 12.94 11.20 9.98
CA ASP A 13 12.93 12.22 11.03
C ASP A 13 13.34 11.57 12.36
N GLY A 14 14.64 11.60 12.66
CA GLY A 14 15.21 10.84 13.76
C GLY A 14 14.93 9.35 13.62
N SER A 15 14.16 8.78 14.55
CA SER A 15 13.78 7.37 14.56
C SER A 15 12.46 7.07 13.83
N ILE A 16 11.87 8.05 13.14
CA ILE A 16 10.58 7.93 12.45
C ILE A 16 10.82 7.87 10.94
N ALA A 17 10.35 6.80 10.29
CA ALA A 17 10.24 6.72 8.84
C ALA A 17 8.85 7.18 8.41
N ARG A 18 8.78 8.19 7.53
CA ARG A 18 7.53 8.68 6.93
C ARG A 18 7.50 8.28 5.46
N ILE A 19 6.55 7.43 5.10
CA ILE A 19 6.35 6.89 3.76
C ILE A 19 5.11 7.54 3.17
N THR A 20 5.25 8.22 2.03
CA THR A 20 4.15 8.92 1.35
C THR A 20 3.91 8.33 -0.03
N PHE A 21 2.72 7.79 -0.28
CA PHE A 21 2.28 7.41 -1.61
C PHE A 21 1.90 8.67 -2.39
N ASN A 22 2.69 9.03 -3.40
CA ASN A 22 2.59 10.31 -4.08
C ASN A 22 2.15 10.13 -5.54
N ASN A 23 0.84 9.99 -5.74
CA ASN A 23 0.20 10.04 -7.04
C ASN A 23 -1.19 10.71 -6.93
N PRO A 24 -1.28 11.96 -6.44
CA PRO A 24 -2.56 12.57 -6.08
C PRO A 24 -3.50 12.74 -7.29
N ALA A 25 -2.96 12.90 -8.50
CA ALA A 25 -3.74 12.98 -9.73
C ALA A 25 -4.57 11.72 -9.99
N ALA A 26 -4.07 10.55 -9.59
CA ALA A 26 -4.77 9.27 -9.68
C ALA A 26 -5.20 8.73 -8.31
N ARG A 27 -5.42 9.61 -7.32
CA ARG A 27 -5.84 9.22 -5.94
C ARG A 27 -4.90 8.20 -5.30
N ASN A 28 -3.61 8.38 -5.53
CA ASN A 28 -2.54 7.52 -5.03
C ASN A 28 -2.65 6.06 -5.50
N ALA A 29 -3.23 5.83 -6.68
CA ALA A 29 -3.19 4.52 -7.33
C ALA A 29 -1.72 4.08 -7.56
N LEU A 30 -1.42 2.84 -7.20
CA LEU A 30 -0.07 2.29 -7.22
C LEU A 30 0.35 1.91 -8.64
N SER A 31 1.42 2.55 -9.10
CA SER A 31 2.14 2.10 -10.28
C SER A 31 3.02 0.87 -9.95
N TRP A 32 3.47 0.09 -10.94
CA TRP A 32 4.44 -1.00 -10.70
C TRP A 32 5.75 -0.48 -10.07
N PRO A 33 6.34 0.63 -10.55
CA PRO A 33 7.49 1.25 -9.87
C PRO A 33 7.20 1.64 -8.42
N MET A 34 5.97 2.07 -8.08
CA MET A 34 5.62 2.37 -6.69
C MET A 34 5.56 1.12 -5.81
N TYR A 35 5.12 -0.02 -6.36
CA TYR A 35 5.16 -1.31 -5.66
C TYR A 35 6.59 -1.76 -5.36
N GLU A 36 7.48 -1.69 -6.35
CA GLU A 36 8.90 -2.00 -6.19
C GLU A 36 9.56 -1.08 -5.15
N GLU A 37 9.24 0.21 -5.19
CA GLU A 37 9.76 1.21 -4.26
C GLU A 37 9.25 0.98 -2.83
N LEU A 38 7.98 0.62 -2.65
CA LEU A 38 7.43 0.25 -1.34
C LEU A 38 8.19 -0.93 -0.73
N LYS A 39 8.46 -1.98 -1.53
CA LYS A 39 9.25 -3.12 -1.06
C LYS A 39 10.66 -2.72 -0.68
N ARG A 40 11.33 -1.95 -1.56
CA ARG A 40 12.68 -1.45 -1.31
C ARG A 40 12.77 -0.66 -0.01
N ILE A 41 11.78 0.20 0.25
CA ILE A 41 11.68 0.99 1.49
C ILE A 41 11.48 0.08 2.71
N CYS A 42 10.58 -0.92 2.63
CA CYS A 42 10.36 -1.85 3.74
C CYS A 42 11.63 -2.66 4.05
N ASP A 43 12.29 -3.20 3.03
CA ASP A 43 13.52 -3.96 3.18
C ASP A 43 14.66 -3.08 3.76
N ASP A 44 14.76 -1.81 3.34
CA ASP A 44 15.74 -0.85 3.88
C ASP A 44 15.46 -0.54 5.35
N ILE A 45 14.20 -0.26 5.72
CA ILE A 45 13.79 0.00 7.11
C ILE A 45 14.08 -1.21 8.01
N ALA A 46 13.82 -2.44 7.54
CA ALA A 46 14.08 -3.66 8.31
C ALA A 46 15.56 -3.81 8.71
N ASN A 47 16.48 -3.20 7.96
CA ASN A 47 17.92 -3.24 8.21
C ASN A 47 18.46 -2.01 8.96
N ARG A 48 17.59 -1.10 9.42
CA ARG A 48 17.95 0.14 10.10
C ARG A 48 17.50 0.15 11.57
N PRO A 49 18.33 -0.32 12.52
CA PRO A 49 17.95 -0.43 13.93
C PRO A 49 17.68 0.92 14.61
N GLU A 50 18.13 2.03 14.02
CA GLU A 50 17.83 3.39 14.47
C GLU A 50 16.38 3.82 14.19
N ILE A 51 15.72 3.20 13.21
CA ILE A 51 14.31 3.45 12.90
C ILE A 51 13.44 2.61 13.85
N ARG A 52 12.48 3.26 14.48
CA ARG A 52 11.67 2.68 15.56
C ARG A 52 10.18 2.66 15.25
N VAL A 53 9.74 3.38 14.23
CA VAL A 53 8.36 3.39 13.74
C VAL A 53 8.30 3.82 12.28
N ALA A 54 7.40 3.22 11.51
CA ALA A 54 7.09 3.62 10.14
C ALA A 54 5.65 4.13 10.05
N ILE A 55 5.46 5.28 9.40
CA ILE A 55 4.15 5.90 9.18
C ILE A 55 3.90 5.99 7.68
N PHE A 56 2.84 5.34 7.23
CA PHE A 56 2.39 5.33 5.85
C PHE A 56 1.25 6.34 5.69
N ARG A 57 1.27 7.15 4.63
CA ARG A 57 0.20 8.11 4.29
C ARG A 57 0.09 8.26 2.77
N GLY A 58 -1.07 8.67 2.27
CA GLY A 58 -1.21 9.19 0.90
C GLY A 58 -0.86 10.68 0.81
N ALA A 59 -0.36 11.13 -0.33
CA ALA A 59 -0.22 12.55 -0.62
C ALA A 59 -1.61 13.20 -0.79
N GLY A 60 -1.79 14.39 -0.21
CA GLY A 60 -3.09 15.07 -0.17
C GLY A 60 -4.06 14.43 0.82
N ASP A 61 -5.35 14.72 0.65
CA ASP A 61 -6.44 14.34 1.57
C ASP A 61 -7.49 13.41 0.93
N LYS A 62 -7.44 13.22 -0.39
CA LYS A 62 -8.48 12.47 -1.14
C LYS A 62 -8.35 10.96 -1.01
N ALA A 63 -7.14 10.44 -0.79
CA ALA A 63 -6.89 9.02 -0.71
C ALA A 63 -5.60 8.71 0.02
N PHE A 64 -5.63 7.66 0.83
CA PHE A 64 -4.45 6.95 1.26
C PHE A 64 -3.84 6.26 0.04
N VAL A 65 -4.55 5.29 -0.52
CA VAL A 65 -4.26 4.57 -1.76
C VAL A 65 -5.58 4.05 -2.33
N SER A 66 -5.90 4.35 -3.59
CA SER A 66 -7.16 3.94 -4.21
C SER A 66 -7.13 2.58 -4.94
N GLY A 67 -6.01 1.85 -4.84
CA GLY A 67 -5.80 0.53 -5.47
C GLY A 67 -4.56 0.53 -6.36
N SER A 68 -4.43 -0.50 -7.19
CA SER A 68 -3.45 -0.54 -8.27
C SER A 68 -3.94 0.25 -9.49
N ASP A 69 -3.00 0.78 -10.28
CA ASP A 69 -3.33 1.30 -11.60
C ASP A 69 -3.86 0.17 -12.51
N ILE A 70 -5.09 0.34 -13.01
CA ILE A 70 -5.79 -0.66 -13.82
C ILE A 70 -5.06 -0.92 -15.15
N GLN A 71 -4.31 0.06 -15.67
CA GLN A 71 -3.57 -0.11 -16.92
C GLN A 71 -2.54 -1.24 -16.84
N GLN A 72 -1.98 -1.52 -15.65
CA GLN A 72 -1.09 -2.66 -15.45
C GLN A 72 -1.78 -4.01 -15.67
N PHE A 73 -3.07 -4.13 -15.33
CA PHE A 73 -3.78 -5.41 -15.49
C PHE A 73 -4.12 -5.72 -16.95
N VAL A 74 -4.15 -4.72 -17.83
CA VAL A 74 -4.41 -4.92 -19.26
C VAL A 74 -3.22 -5.61 -19.93
N ASP A 75 -2.00 -5.27 -19.51
CA ASP A 75 -0.76 -5.81 -20.08
C ASP A 75 -0.29 -7.12 -19.42
N LEU A 76 -0.85 -7.48 -18.25
CA LEU A 76 -0.44 -8.61 -17.43
C LEU A 76 -1.35 -9.85 -17.58
N GLN A 77 -1.97 -10.06 -18.75
CA GLN A 77 -2.78 -11.26 -18.99
C GLN A 77 -1.98 -12.53 -18.62
N GLU A 78 -2.48 -13.24 -17.61
CA GLU A 78 -2.04 -14.57 -17.17
C GLU A 78 -0.56 -14.69 -16.73
N ASN A 79 -0.12 -13.89 -15.75
CA ASN A 79 1.21 -14.11 -15.19
C ASN A 79 1.21 -14.31 -13.67
N GLU A 80 1.33 -15.58 -13.26
CA GLU A 80 1.62 -16.02 -11.89
C GLU A 80 2.78 -15.21 -11.27
N ALA A 81 3.73 -14.76 -12.09
CA ALA A 81 4.84 -13.91 -11.66
C ALA A 81 4.40 -12.57 -11.04
N TYR A 82 3.28 -11.97 -11.50
CA TYR A 82 2.77 -10.72 -10.92
C TYR A 82 2.22 -10.95 -9.52
N GLU A 83 1.40 -11.99 -9.33
CA GLU A 83 0.85 -12.31 -8.02
C GLU A 83 1.94 -12.66 -7.02
N VAL A 84 2.94 -13.45 -7.42
CA VAL A 84 4.11 -13.78 -6.59
C VAL A 84 4.87 -12.52 -6.19
N ALA A 85 5.08 -11.58 -7.13
CA ALA A 85 5.81 -10.36 -6.84
C ALA A 85 5.01 -9.42 -5.92
N VAL A 86 3.70 -9.27 -6.14
CA VAL A 86 2.81 -8.49 -5.27
C VAL A 86 2.74 -9.09 -3.87
N ASP A 87 2.58 -10.41 -3.74
CA ASP A 87 2.59 -11.09 -2.44
C ASP A 87 3.93 -10.89 -1.71
N ALA A 88 5.07 -10.92 -2.41
CA ALA A 88 6.38 -10.64 -1.82
C ALA A 88 6.52 -9.19 -1.31
N ILE A 89 5.91 -8.22 -2.00
CA ILE A 89 5.89 -6.82 -1.57
C ILE A 89 5.07 -6.67 -0.29
N PHE A 90 3.86 -7.25 -0.25
CA PHE A 90 3.02 -7.22 0.94
C PHE A 90 3.67 -7.97 2.11
N HIS A 91 4.33 -9.09 1.85
CA HIS A 91 5.07 -9.84 2.86
C HIS A 91 6.14 -8.98 3.55
N SER A 92 6.93 -8.20 2.78
CA SER A 92 7.93 -7.26 3.34
C SER A 92 7.30 -6.24 4.30
N LEU A 93 6.12 -5.70 3.96
CA LEU A 93 5.42 -4.74 4.82
C LEU A 93 4.84 -5.42 6.08
N GLN A 94 4.18 -6.57 5.91
CA GLN A 94 3.53 -7.34 6.98
C GLN A 94 4.51 -7.82 8.06
N HIS A 95 5.78 -8.02 7.71
CA HIS A 95 6.82 -8.56 8.60
C HIS A 95 7.87 -7.52 8.99
N LEU A 96 7.57 -6.22 8.84
CA LEU A 96 8.47 -5.18 9.34
C LEU A 96 8.73 -5.39 10.85
N PRO A 97 10.00 -5.39 11.31
CA PRO A 97 10.33 -5.70 12.71
C PRO A 97 10.10 -4.51 13.66
N ILE A 98 9.34 -3.50 13.21
CA ILE A 98 9.06 -2.27 13.94
C ILE A 98 7.57 -1.92 13.82
N PRO A 99 7.00 -1.18 14.78
CA PRO A 99 5.63 -0.68 14.68
C PRO A 99 5.37 0.11 13.39
N THR A 100 4.23 -0.17 12.77
CA THR A 100 3.75 0.45 11.53
C THR A 100 2.39 1.12 11.73
N ILE A 101 2.21 2.30 11.16
CA ILE A 101 0.99 3.10 11.29
C ILE A 101 0.51 3.51 9.90
N ALA A 102 -0.68 3.08 9.51
CA ALA A 102 -1.40 3.64 8.38
C ALA A 102 -2.21 4.87 8.83
N LEU A 103 -1.84 6.05 8.34
CA LEU A 103 -2.60 7.30 8.50
C LEU A 103 -3.49 7.49 7.27
N ILE A 104 -4.80 7.32 7.46
CA ILE A 104 -5.76 7.10 6.39
C ILE A 104 -6.72 8.29 6.27
N GLU A 105 -6.53 9.04 5.19
CA GLU A 105 -7.41 10.10 4.74
C GLU A 105 -8.09 9.69 3.43
N GLY A 106 -9.41 9.87 3.34
CA GLY A 106 -10.17 9.48 2.16
C GLY A 106 -10.15 7.97 1.87
N LEU A 107 -9.82 7.60 0.63
CA LEU A 107 -9.91 6.22 0.15
C LEU A 107 -8.72 5.32 0.57
N ALA A 108 -9.03 4.15 1.11
CA ALA A 108 -8.12 3.00 1.23
C ALA A 108 -8.79 1.78 0.56
N VAL A 109 -8.55 1.61 -0.73
CA VAL A 109 -9.32 0.69 -1.60
C VAL A 109 -8.41 -0.30 -2.31
N GLY A 110 -8.85 -1.55 -2.47
CA GLY A 110 -8.07 -2.62 -3.11
C GLY A 110 -6.74 -2.82 -2.38
N SER A 111 -5.64 -2.66 -3.10
CA SER A 111 -4.29 -2.68 -2.52
C SER A 111 -4.08 -1.65 -1.41
N GLY A 112 -4.79 -0.53 -1.43
CA GLY A 112 -4.75 0.43 -0.32
C GLY A 112 -5.31 -0.14 0.99
N LEU A 113 -6.35 -0.98 0.90
CA LEU A 113 -6.83 -1.70 2.09
C LEU A 113 -5.83 -2.76 2.53
N LEU A 114 -5.22 -3.49 1.59
CA LEU A 114 -4.19 -4.49 1.91
C LEU A 114 -3.01 -3.85 2.67
N ILE A 115 -2.48 -2.71 2.19
CA ILE A 115 -1.42 -1.95 2.87
C ILE A 115 -1.88 -1.52 4.26
N ALA A 116 -3.09 -0.97 4.39
CA ALA A 116 -3.63 -0.54 5.68
C ALA A 116 -3.78 -1.69 6.69
N THR A 117 -4.17 -2.88 6.22
CA THR A 117 -4.29 -4.09 7.05
C THR A 117 -2.95 -4.76 7.35
N ALA A 118 -1.92 -4.50 6.54
CA ALA A 118 -0.56 -4.96 6.80
C ALA A 118 0.13 -4.13 7.89
N CYS A 119 -0.33 -2.90 8.14
CA CYS A 119 0.17 -2.09 9.25
C CYS A 119 -0.37 -2.57 10.60
N ASP A 120 0.33 -2.30 11.71
CA ASP A 120 -0.14 -2.63 13.06
C ASP A 120 -1.33 -1.75 13.46
N PHE A 121 -1.19 -0.44 13.25
CA PHE A 121 -2.19 0.56 13.59
C PHE A 121 -2.80 1.21 12.34
N ARG A 122 -4.11 1.51 12.43
CA ARG A 122 -4.85 2.28 11.43
C ARG A 122 -5.49 3.48 12.12
N ILE A 123 -5.07 4.67 11.75
CA ILE A 123 -5.66 5.93 12.24
C ILE A 123 -6.36 6.57 11.06
N SER A 124 -7.68 6.73 11.14
CA SER A 124 -8.48 7.21 10.01
C SER A 124 -9.29 8.44 10.37
N THR A 125 -9.53 9.27 9.35
CA THR A 125 -10.53 10.34 9.40
C THR A 125 -11.95 9.76 9.36
N LEU A 126 -12.93 10.53 9.85
CA LEU A 126 -14.34 10.08 9.90
C LEU A 126 -14.94 9.83 8.52
N ASP A 127 -14.42 10.50 7.49
CA ASP A 127 -14.85 10.40 6.10
C ASP A 127 -14.03 9.37 5.29
N ALA A 128 -13.08 8.66 5.92
CA ALA A 128 -12.35 7.59 5.26
C ALA A 128 -13.31 6.50 4.75
N ARG A 129 -12.93 5.86 3.63
CA ARG A 129 -13.70 4.80 2.98
C ARG A 129 -12.79 3.63 2.62
N PHE A 130 -13.29 2.43 2.90
CA PHE A 130 -12.54 1.18 2.78
C PHE A 130 -13.31 0.21 1.88
N GLY A 131 -12.59 -0.62 1.13
CA GLY A 131 -13.22 -1.72 0.41
C GLY A 131 -12.35 -2.35 -0.67
N ILE A 132 -12.76 -3.53 -1.14
CA ILE A 132 -12.08 -4.28 -2.20
C ILE A 132 -13.12 -4.60 -3.29
N PRO A 133 -13.40 -3.66 -4.21
CA PRO A 133 -14.47 -3.79 -5.19
C PRO A 133 -14.06 -4.60 -6.42
N VAL A 134 -12.91 -5.30 -6.38
CA VAL A 134 -12.27 -5.94 -7.55
C VAL A 134 -13.18 -6.94 -8.28
N ALA A 135 -14.03 -7.65 -7.54
CA ALA A 135 -15.04 -8.56 -8.13
C ALA A 135 -16.07 -7.81 -8.98
N LYS A 136 -16.48 -6.60 -8.57
CA LYS A 136 -17.45 -5.78 -9.30
C LYS A 136 -16.81 -4.98 -10.44
N THR A 137 -15.56 -4.54 -10.28
CA THR A 137 -14.92 -3.63 -11.23
C THR A 137 -14.15 -4.35 -12.33
N LEU A 138 -13.45 -5.44 -11.99
CA LEU A 138 -12.56 -6.16 -12.90
C LEU A 138 -12.98 -7.63 -13.11
N GLY A 139 -13.97 -8.13 -12.36
CA GLY A 139 -14.33 -9.55 -12.39
C GLY A 139 -13.24 -10.47 -11.82
N ASN A 140 -12.35 -9.93 -10.98
CA ASN A 140 -11.22 -10.65 -10.38
C ASN A 140 -11.42 -10.81 -8.86
N CYS A 141 -10.55 -11.58 -8.20
CA CYS A 141 -10.50 -11.77 -6.75
C CYS A 141 -9.11 -11.44 -6.19
N LEU A 142 -8.96 -11.50 -4.86
CA LEU A 142 -7.65 -11.38 -4.21
C LEU A 142 -6.89 -12.71 -4.31
N SER A 143 -5.55 -12.64 -4.26
CA SER A 143 -4.72 -13.83 -4.07
C SER A 143 -5.12 -14.55 -2.76
N PRO A 144 -4.98 -15.89 -2.68
CA PRO A 144 -5.29 -16.64 -1.47
C PRO A 144 -4.55 -16.12 -0.22
N SER A 145 -3.29 -15.70 -0.38
CA SER A 145 -2.45 -15.12 0.67
C SER A 145 -3.06 -13.84 1.24
N ASN A 146 -3.43 -12.90 0.37
CA ASN A 146 -4.00 -11.61 0.76
C ASN A 146 -5.42 -11.75 1.34
N LEU A 147 -6.22 -12.68 0.81
CA LEU A 147 -7.53 -13.00 1.36
C LEU A 147 -7.41 -13.57 2.78
N SER A 148 -6.50 -14.54 2.98
CA SER A 148 -6.21 -15.13 4.28
C SER A 148 -5.72 -14.08 5.29
N TRP A 149 -4.83 -13.16 4.86
CA TRP A 149 -4.37 -12.06 5.70
C TRP A 149 -5.53 -11.21 6.20
N ILE A 150 -6.39 -10.73 5.30
CA ILE A 150 -7.53 -9.89 5.66
C ILE A 150 -8.50 -10.62 6.58
N ALA A 151 -8.84 -11.88 6.30
CA ALA A 151 -9.74 -12.68 7.13
C ALA A 151 -9.25 -12.73 8.59
N ASN A 152 -7.94 -12.93 8.79
CA ASN A 152 -7.33 -13.01 10.11
C ASN A 152 -7.23 -11.66 10.86
N HIS A 153 -7.14 -10.53 10.14
CA HIS A 153 -6.87 -9.22 10.74
C HIS A 153 -8.08 -8.28 10.79
N LEU A 154 -9.11 -8.52 9.95
CA LEU A 154 -10.37 -7.78 9.97
C LEU A 154 -11.54 -8.60 10.51
N GLY A 155 -11.35 -9.89 10.81
CA GLY A 155 -12.37 -10.76 11.37
C GLY A 155 -13.53 -11.04 10.41
N VAL A 156 -13.20 -11.16 9.12
CA VAL A 156 -14.16 -11.46 8.03
C VAL A 156 -14.40 -12.96 7.92
#